data_AF-A0A9E4F0D3-F1
#
_entry.id   AF-A0A9E4F0D3-F1
#
_cell.length_a   1.000
_cell.length_b   1.000
_cell.length_c   1.000
_cell.angle_alpha   90.00
_cell.angle_beta   90.00
_cell.angle_gamma   90.00
#
_symmetry.space_group_name_H-M   'P 1'
#
loop_
_entity.id
_entity.type
_entity.pdbx_description
1 polymer ?
#
loop_
_entity_poly.entity_id
_entity_poly.type
_entity_poly.pdbx_seq_one_letter_code
_entity_poly.pdbx_strand_id
1 'polypeptide(L)'
;SAEVTGITVSRGEKRVETTAGDFGGKLIVNCAGLYADRIASLAGGTPPMKIVPFRGEYYELAPERRSLVKSLIYPVPDPAFPFLGVHFTRRVDGSVEAGPNAVLAYMREGYTKTRVDPYDLFETLTYPGFLRLARKYWKTGLGEMVRSLSKSAFTRALQKLMPEIRESDLVPAGAGVRAQAVD
;
A
#
# COMPACT_ATOMS: atom_id res chain seq x y z
N SER A 1 -4.74 20.97 -9.99
CA SER A 1 -4.78 20.45 -8.60
C SER A 1 -4.31 21.56 -7.66
N ALA A 2 -4.67 21.50 -6.38
CA ALA A 2 -4.19 22.42 -5.34
C ALA A 2 -3.27 21.61 -4.40
N GLU A 3 -2.01 21.43 -4.80
CA GLU A 3 -1.04 20.65 -4.02
C GLU A 3 -0.52 21.49 -2.86
N VAL A 4 -0.49 20.93 -1.65
CA VAL A 4 0.00 21.63 -0.45
C VAL A 4 1.53 21.68 -0.47
N THR A 5 2.08 22.89 -0.43
CA THR A 5 3.53 23.14 -0.46
C THR A 5 4.07 23.66 0.87
N GLY A 6 3.20 24.19 1.74
CA GLY A 6 3.58 24.75 3.03
C GLY A 6 2.38 24.86 3.98
N ILE A 7 2.66 24.86 5.29
CA ILE A 7 1.65 25.09 6.32
C ILE A 7 2.21 26.06 7.36
N THR A 8 1.53 27.19 7.54
CA THR A 8 1.86 28.15 8.60
C THR A 8 0.82 28.05 9.72
N VAL A 9 1.27 27.74 10.94
CA VAL A 9 0.41 27.63 12.12
C VAL A 9 0.68 28.82 13.06
N SER A 10 -0.29 29.72 13.21
CA SER A 10 -0.21 30.88 14.10
C SER A 10 -1.27 30.86 15.20
N ARG A 11 -1.15 31.72 16.21
CA ARG A 11 -2.14 31.89 17.28
C ARG A 11 -3.39 32.62 16.75
N GLY A 12 -4.22 31.92 15.99
CA GLY A 12 -5.54 32.43 15.56
C GLY A 12 -5.94 31.99 14.16
N GLU A 13 -4.96 31.79 13.27
CA GLU A 13 -5.19 31.35 11.90
C GLU A 13 -4.15 30.29 11.50
N LYS A 14 -4.63 29.25 10.83
CA LYS A 14 -3.80 28.27 10.14
C LYS A 14 -3.94 28.52 8.65
N ARG A 15 -2.80 28.61 7.97
CA ARG A 15 -2.73 28.83 6.52
C ARG A 15 -2.12 27.62 5.84
N VAL A 16 -2.77 27.13 4.81
CA VAL A 16 -2.28 26.07 3.92
C VAL A 16 -1.89 26.74 2.61
N GLU A 17 -0.61 26.70 2.28
CA GLU A 17 -0.05 27.21 1.03
C GLU A 17 -0.19 26.12 -0.03
N THR A 18 -0.73 26.48 -1.20
CA THR A 18 -0.93 25.51 -2.29
C THR A 18 -0.56 26.08 -3.66
N THR A 19 -0.36 25.20 -4.63
CA THR A 19 -0.14 25.57 -6.03
C THR A 19 -1.32 26.28 -6.71
N ALA A 20 -2.50 26.32 -6.07
CA ALA A 20 -3.70 27.01 -6.56
C ALA A 20 -4.12 28.21 -5.69
N GLY A 21 -3.26 28.65 -4.77
CA GLY A 21 -3.52 29.74 -3.83
C GLY A 21 -3.65 29.27 -2.39
N ASP A 22 -3.61 30.22 -1.46
CA ASP A 22 -3.60 29.94 -0.03
C ASP A 22 -5.01 29.79 0.53
N PHE A 23 -5.17 28.87 1.48
CA PHE A 23 -6.42 28.67 2.22
C PHE A 23 -6.21 28.90 3.72
N GLY A 24 -6.99 29.82 4.30
CA GLY A 24 -7.01 30.11 5.73
C GLY A 24 -8.12 29.34 6.47
N GLY A 25 -7.85 28.93 7.70
CA GLY A 25 -8.84 28.24 8.53
C GLY A 25 -8.47 28.15 10.01
N LYS A 26 -9.45 27.79 10.84
CA LYS A 26 -9.24 27.57 12.28
C LYS A 26 -8.69 26.19 12.59
N LEU A 27 -8.94 25.21 11.72
CA LEU A 27 -8.54 23.80 11.87
C LEU A 27 -7.98 23.29 10.54
N ILE A 28 -6.92 22.48 10.63
CA ILE A 28 -6.40 21.69 9.51
C ILE A 28 -6.53 20.22 9.93
N VAL A 29 -7.13 19.41 9.07
CA VAL A 29 -7.21 17.95 9.24
C VAL A 29 -6.35 17.32 8.15
N ASN A 30 -5.29 16.61 8.54
CA ASN A 30 -4.39 15.96 7.60
C ASN A 30 -4.93 14.58 7.22
N CYS A 31 -5.43 14.46 5.98
CA CYS A 31 -5.90 13.21 5.37
C CYS A 31 -5.06 12.80 4.16
N ALA A 32 -3.79 13.22 4.10
CA ALA A 32 -2.95 13.07 2.91
C ALA A 32 -2.44 11.64 2.66
N GLY A 33 -2.94 10.64 3.40
CA GLY A 33 -2.64 9.21 3.19
C GLY A 33 -1.15 8.92 3.07
N LEU A 34 -0.72 8.61 1.85
CA LEU A 34 0.67 8.32 1.50
C LEU A 34 1.65 9.46 1.77
N TYR A 35 1.19 10.68 2.04
CA TYR A 35 1.99 11.87 2.35
C TYR A 35 1.72 12.42 3.75
N ALA A 36 0.97 11.71 4.60
CA ALA A 36 0.51 12.24 5.89
C ALA A 36 1.66 12.69 6.81
N ASP A 37 2.77 11.95 6.89
CA ASP A 37 3.97 12.34 7.63
C ASP A 37 4.62 13.62 7.08
N ARG A 38 4.74 13.76 5.75
CA ARG A 38 5.29 14.98 5.12
C ARG A 38 4.44 16.20 5.39
N ILE A 39 3.12 16.09 5.25
CA ILE A 39 2.18 17.17 5.56
C ILE A 39 2.26 17.55 7.05
N ALA A 40 2.42 16.58 7.95
CA ALA A 40 2.61 16.85 9.37
C ALA A 40 3.94 17.59 9.65
N SER A 41 5.01 17.25 8.94
CA SER A 41 6.29 17.97 9.01
C SER A 41 6.19 19.39 8.47
N LEU A 42 5.44 19.63 7.38
CA LEU A 42 5.21 20.98 6.85
C LEU A 42 4.50 21.89 7.86
N ALA A 43 3.67 21.33 8.75
CA ALA A 43 3.02 22.07 9.82
C ALA A 43 3.94 22.37 11.03
N GLY A 44 5.25 22.10 10.91
CA GLY A 44 6.25 22.30 11.97
C GLY A 44 6.30 21.17 13.01
N GLY A 45 5.61 20.05 12.75
CA GLY A 45 5.67 18.87 13.61
C GLY A 45 6.92 18.02 13.34
N THR A 46 7.27 17.17 14.32
CA THR A 46 8.26 16.09 14.14
C THR A 46 7.53 14.77 14.33
N PRO A 47 7.00 14.16 13.25
CA PRO A 47 6.25 12.91 13.35
C PRO A 47 7.11 11.80 14.01
N PRO A 48 6.58 11.08 15.02
CA PRO A 48 7.32 9.99 15.65
C PRO A 48 7.46 8.75 14.75
N MET A 49 6.70 8.72 13.65
CA MET A 49 6.61 7.64 12.68
C MET A 49 6.69 8.19 11.27
N LYS A 50 7.17 7.39 10.33
CA LYS A 50 7.12 7.69 8.89
C LYS A 50 6.15 6.78 8.17
N ILE A 51 5.64 7.28 7.04
CA ILE A 51 4.83 6.47 6.13
C ILE A 51 5.76 5.76 5.14
N VAL A 52 5.77 4.43 5.22
CA VAL A 52 6.46 3.55 4.27
C VAL A 52 5.43 3.01 3.27
N PRO A 53 5.64 3.17 1.96
CA PRO A 53 4.67 2.72 0.96
C PRO A 53 4.85 1.23 0.64
N PHE A 54 3.78 0.44 0.84
CA PHE A 54 3.74 -0.97 0.42
C PHE A 54 2.75 -1.14 -0.73
N ARG A 55 3.24 -1.59 -1.89
CA ARG A 55 2.40 -1.92 -3.04
C ARG A 55 1.81 -3.31 -2.86
N GLY A 56 0.50 -3.40 -3.07
CA GLY A 56 -0.24 -4.64 -3.22
C GLY A 56 -0.72 -4.81 -4.65
N GLU A 57 -0.32 -5.91 -5.28
CA GLU A 57 -0.64 -6.25 -6.66
C GLU A 57 -1.76 -7.27 -6.70
N TYR A 58 -2.72 -7.04 -7.59
CA TYR A 58 -3.92 -7.86 -7.69
C TYR A 58 -3.99 -8.58 -9.04
N TYR A 59 -4.68 -9.71 -9.02
CA TYR A 59 -5.30 -10.31 -10.19
C TYR A 59 -6.81 -10.27 -10.01
N GLU A 60 -7.55 -10.47 -11.09
CA GLU A 60 -8.96 -10.78 -11.07
C GLU A 60 -9.19 -12.20 -11.56
N LEU A 61 -10.24 -12.87 -11.07
CA LEU A 61 -10.69 -14.13 -11.63
C LEU A 61 -11.32 -13.91 -13.01
N ALA A 62 -10.93 -14.76 -13.96
CA ALA A 62 -11.61 -14.90 -15.24
C ALA A 62 -13.12 -15.09 -15.02
N PRO A 63 -13.98 -14.48 -15.85
CA PRO A 63 -15.44 -14.49 -15.66
C PRO A 63 -16.04 -15.87 -15.36
N GLU A 64 -15.59 -16.89 -16.07
CA GLU A 64 -16.03 -18.29 -15.96
C GLU A 64 -15.66 -18.96 -14.63
N ARG A 65 -14.76 -18.36 -13.84
CA ARG A 65 -14.32 -18.88 -12.53
C ARG A 65 -14.82 -18.11 -11.32
N ARG A 66 -15.47 -16.97 -11.53
CA ARG A 66 -15.95 -16.10 -10.43
C ARG A 66 -16.90 -16.82 -9.47
N SER A 67 -17.64 -17.83 -9.95
CA SER A 67 -18.57 -18.65 -9.15
C SER A 67 -17.90 -19.49 -8.06
N LEU A 68 -16.58 -19.72 -8.14
CA LEU A 68 -15.80 -20.39 -7.09
C LEU A 68 -15.78 -19.60 -5.78
N VAL A 69 -15.93 -18.27 -5.84
CA VAL A 69 -15.86 -17.38 -4.69
C VAL A 69 -17.23 -16.75 -4.46
N LYS A 70 -17.94 -17.25 -3.43
CA LYS A 70 -19.31 -16.80 -3.10
C LYS A 70 -19.34 -15.65 -2.09
N SER A 71 -18.28 -15.49 -1.32
CA SER A 71 -18.09 -14.50 -0.26
C SER A 71 -16.63 -14.09 -0.15
N LEU A 72 -16.30 -13.18 0.76
CA LEU A 72 -14.91 -12.85 1.09
C LEU A 72 -14.20 -14.09 1.67
N ILE A 73 -12.97 -14.36 1.22
CA ILE A 73 -12.15 -15.49 1.69
C ILE A 73 -10.80 -14.95 2.13
N TYR A 74 -10.54 -14.99 3.44
CA TYR A 74 -9.29 -14.53 4.04
C TYR A 74 -8.54 -15.68 4.72
N PRO A 75 -7.21 -15.66 4.70
CA PRO A 75 -6.42 -16.57 5.52
C PRO A 75 -6.57 -16.20 7.01
N VAL A 76 -6.27 -17.17 7.88
CA VAL A 76 -6.09 -16.90 9.30
C VAL A 76 -4.89 -15.96 9.46
N PRO A 77 -5.01 -14.86 10.24
CA PRO A 77 -3.90 -13.95 10.48
C PRO A 77 -2.70 -14.68 11.08
N ASP A 78 -1.51 -14.46 10.50
CA ASP A 78 -0.25 -14.97 11.02
C ASP A 78 0.42 -13.88 11.88
N PRO A 79 0.59 -14.07 13.21
CA PRO A 79 1.27 -13.09 14.07
C PRO A 79 2.72 -12.79 13.65
N ALA A 80 3.35 -13.70 12.92
CA ALA A 80 4.70 -13.52 12.38
C ALA A 80 4.72 -12.70 11.08
N PHE A 81 3.54 -12.33 10.53
CA PHE A 81 3.44 -11.59 9.29
C PHE A 81 2.61 -10.30 9.48
N PRO A 82 3.18 -9.10 9.23
CA PRO A 82 2.47 -7.84 9.46
C PRO A 82 1.38 -7.54 8.41
N PHE A 83 1.21 -8.42 7.41
CA PHE A 83 0.21 -8.29 6.36
C PHE A 83 -0.70 -9.51 6.35
N LEU A 84 -1.90 -9.35 5.79
CA LEU A 84 -2.93 -10.39 5.80
C LEU A 84 -2.64 -11.52 4.80
N GLY A 85 -1.71 -11.35 3.87
CA GLY A 85 -1.48 -12.28 2.76
C GLY A 85 -2.57 -12.19 1.68
N VAL A 86 -2.45 -13.03 0.65
CA VAL A 86 -3.40 -13.05 -0.47
C VAL A 86 -4.77 -13.53 -0.01
N HIS A 87 -5.83 -12.94 -0.54
CA HIS A 87 -7.22 -13.27 -0.24
C HIS A 87 -8.09 -13.13 -1.50
N PHE A 88 -9.38 -13.47 -1.39
CA PHE A 88 -10.36 -13.25 -2.45
C PHE A 88 -11.45 -12.30 -1.99
N THR A 89 -11.72 -11.28 -2.82
CA THR A 89 -12.73 -10.26 -2.57
C THR A 89 -13.75 -10.27 -3.70
N ARG A 90 -14.99 -10.65 -3.38
CA ARG A 90 -16.12 -10.51 -4.31
C ARG A 90 -16.63 -9.07 -4.29
N ARG A 91 -16.48 -8.37 -5.42
CA ARG A 91 -16.90 -6.98 -5.58
C ARG A 91 -18.39 -6.86 -5.86
N VAL A 92 -18.92 -5.64 -5.68
CA VAL A 92 -20.33 -5.31 -5.90
C VAL A 92 -20.79 -5.48 -7.35
N ASP A 93 -19.87 -5.36 -8.31
CA ASP A 93 -20.11 -5.60 -9.74
C ASP A 93 -20.04 -7.09 -10.13
N GLY A 94 -19.82 -7.97 -9.15
CA GLY A 94 -19.69 -9.41 -9.35
C GLY A 94 -18.31 -9.89 -9.81
N SER A 95 -17.34 -8.99 -10.04
CA SER A 95 -15.94 -9.37 -10.24
C SER A 95 -15.36 -9.95 -8.94
N VAL A 96 -14.25 -10.69 -9.07
CA VAL A 96 -13.54 -11.27 -7.93
C VAL A 96 -12.08 -10.89 -8.02
N GLU A 97 -11.62 -10.04 -7.10
CA GLU A 97 -10.20 -9.72 -6.94
C GLU A 97 -9.50 -10.82 -6.15
N ALA A 98 -8.29 -11.16 -6.56
CA ALA A 98 -7.41 -12.13 -5.93
C ALA A 98 -6.08 -11.45 -5.59
N GLY A 99 -5.76 -11.38 -4.30
CA GLY A 99 -4.61 -10.64 -3.79
C GLY A 99 -4.92 -9.88 -2.51
N PRO A 100 -4.14 -8.84 -2.16
CA PRO A 100 -2.87 -8.52 -2.78
C PRO A 100 -1.71 -9.32 -2.16
N ASN A 101 -0.55 -9.28 -2.83
CA ASN A 101 0.74 -9.46 -2.15
C ASN A 101 1.12 -8.18 -1.37
N ALA A 102 2.27 -8.16 -0.69
CA ALA A 102 2.74 -6.96 0.00
C ALA A 102 4.23 -6.74 -0.25
N VAL A 103 4.56 -5.86 -1.19
CA VAL A 103 5.95 -5.52 -1.54
C VAL A 103 6.25 -4.06 -1.28
N LEU A 104 7.52 -3.74 -1.02
CA LEU A 104 7.94 -2.34 -0.90
C LEU A 104 7.68 -1.62 -2.22
N ALA A 105 6.98 -0.49 -2.18
CA ALA A 105 6.91 0.42 -3.32
C ALA A 105 8.14 1.35 -3.30
N TYR A 106 8.67 1.68 -4.48
CA TYR A 106 9.85 2.52 -4.62
C TYR A 106 9.51 4.01 -4.75
N MET A 107 8.25 4.36 -4.47
CA MET A 107 7.65 5.69 -4.53
C MET A 107 6.35 5.64 -3.73
N ARG A 108 5.96 6.73 -3.08
CA ARG A 108 4.70 6.84 -2.33
C ARG A 108 3.49 6.53 -3.22
N GLU A 109 3.46 7.03 -4.45
CA GLU A 109 2.45 6.71 -5.48
C GLU A 109 2.96 5.71 -6.53
N GLY A 110 3.81 4.76 -6.12
CA GLY A 110 4.43 3.76 -7.00
C GLY A 110 3.51 2.61 -7.43
N TYR A 111 2.40 2.91 -8.10
CA TYR A 111 1.38 1.91 -8.50
C TYR A 111 1.85 0.87 -9.54
N THR A 112 3.01 1.05 -10.16
CA THR A 112 3.62 0.04 -11.05
C THR A 112 5.02 -0.33 -10.58
N LYS A 113 5.48 -1.53 -10.97
CA LYS A 113 6.80 -2.07 -10.61
C LYS A 113 7.97 -1.20 -11.05
N THR A 114 7.79 -0.43 -12.11
CA THR A 114 8.82 0.38 -12.76
C THR A 114 8.87 1.83 -12.25
N ARG A 115 7.88 2.27 -11.46
CA ARG A 115 7.84 3.62 -10.90
C ARG A 115 8.77 3.69 -9.70
N VAL A 116 9.78 4.53 -9.80
CA VAL A 116 10.80 4.75 -8.79
C VAL A 116 10.95 6.25 -8.59
N ASP A 117 10.92 6.67 -7.34
CA ASP A 117 11.32 8.00 -6.93
C ASP A 117 12.56 7.84 -6.03
N PRO A 118 13.75 8.30 -6.48
CA PRO A 118 14.99 8.12 -5.72
C PRO A 118 14.95 8.74 -4.32
N TYR A 119 14.20 9.82 -4.14
CA TYR A 119 14.10 10.52 -2.86
C TYR A 119 13.25 9.72 -1.86
N ASP A 120 12.05 9.29 -2.26
CA ASP A 120 11.17 8.41 -1.47
C ASP A 120 11.87 7.09 -1.12
N LEU A 121 12.57 6.51 -2.10
CA LEU A 121 13.30 5.26 -1.90
C LEU A 121 14.45 5.45 -0.90
N PHE A 122 15.27 6.49 -1.08
CA PHE A 122 16.36 6.79 -0.16
C PHE A 122 15.85 7.08 1.26
N GLU A 123 14.80 7.89 1.38
CA GLU A 123 14.14 8.19 2.65
C GLU A 123 13.69 6.91 3.35
N THR A 124 13.07 6.00 2.61
CA THR A 124 12.58 4.73 3.16
C THR A 124 13.74 3.82 3.59
N LEU A 125 14.74 3.63 2.72
CA LEU A 125 15.86 2.72 2.96
C LEU A 125 16.80 3.20 4.09
N THR A 126 16.84 4.50 4.37
CA THR A 126 17.66 5.07 5.45
C THR A 126 16.89 5.26 6.75
N TYR A 127 15.57 5.09 6.75
CA TYR A 127 14.76 5.26 7.96
C TYR A 127 14.97 4.10 8.95
N PRO A 128 15.39 4.36 10.21
CA PRO A 128 15.67 3.32 11.19
C PRO A 128 14.47 2.40 11.49
N GLY A 129 13.25 2.94 11.49
CA GLY A 129 12.03 2.15 11.68
C GLY A 129 11.85 1.10 10.59
N PHE A 130 12.04 1.50 9.33
CA PHE A 130 12.00 0.57 8.20
C PHE A 130 13.13 -0.46 8.26
N LEU A 131 14.34 -0.07 8.61
CA LEU A 131 15.47 -1.01 8.75
C LEU A 131 15.21 -2.08 9.81
N ARG A 132 14.61 -1.70 10.95
CA ARG A 132 14.18 -2.66 11.99
C ARG A 132 13.09 -3.60 11.46
N LEU A 133 12.09 -3.05 10.76
CA LEU A 133 11.02 -3.83 10.14
C LEU A 133 11.57 -4.83 9.12
N ALA A 134 12.40 -4.37 8.19
CA ALA A 134 13.02 -5.18 7.15
C ALA A 134 13.88 -6.30 7.75
N ARG A 135 14.70 -6.00 8.78
CA ARG A 135 15.49 -7.01 9.48
C ARG A 135 14.63 -8.06 10.18
N LYS A 136 13.50 -7.65 10.77
CA LYS A 136 12.58 -8.57 11.45
C LYS A 136 11.84 -9.49 10.47
N TYR A 137 11.45 -8.99 9.30
CA TYR A 137 10.57 -9.69 8.36
C TYR A 137 11.23 -10.04 7.00
N TRP A 138 12.56 -10.08 6.92
CA TRP A 138 13.29 -10.25 5.65
C TRP A 138 12.91 -11.51 4.86
N LYS A 139 12.69 -12.65 5.55
CA LYS A 139 12.29 -13.91 4.90
C LYS A 139 10.93 -13.76 4.22
N THR A 140 9.98 -13.15 4.91
CA THR A 140 8.64 -12.97 4.38
C THR A 140 8.61 -11.91 3.29
N GLY A 141 9.37 -10.82 3.45
CA GLY A 141 9.58 -9.82 2.41
C GLY A 141 10.14 -10.44 1.12
N LEU A 142 11.14 -11.32 1.21
CA LEU A 142 11.65 -12.03 0.04
C LEU A 142 10.58 -12.92 -0.61
N GLY A 143 9.77 -13.62 0.18
CA GLY A 143 8.65 -14.41 -0.32
C GLY A 143 7.56 -13.58 -1.02
N GLU A 144 7.33 -12.35 -0.57
CA GLU A 144 6.43 -11.40 -1.24
C GLU A 144 7.04 -10.88 -2.55
N MET A 145 8.34 -10.56 -2.57
CA MET A 145 9.06 -10.17 -3.80
C MET A 145 9.01 -11.27 -4.86
N VAL A 146 9.22 -12.53 -4.48
CA VAL A 146 9.07 -13.68 -5.40
C VAL A 146 7.65 -13.77 -5.94
N ARG A 147 6.62 -13.56 -5.11
CA ARG A 147 5.22 -13.56 -5.56
C ARG A 147 4.88 -12.38 -6.47
N SER A 148 5.52 -11.23 -6.27
CA SER A 148 5.41 -10.10 -7.19
C SER A 148 6.01 -10.42 -8.56
N LEU A 149 7.15 -11.11 -8.61
CA LEU A 149 7.83 -11.42 -9.87
C LEU A 149 7.28 -12.67 -10.58
N SER A 150 6.60 -13.57 -9.85
CA SER A 150 6.12 -14.85 -10.40
C SER A 150 4.61 -15.03 -10.20
N LYS A 151 3.88 -14.99 -11.31
CA LYS A 151 2.44 -15.31 -11.36
C LYS A 151 2.16 -16.73 -10.86
N SER A 152 3.02 -17.70 -11.17
CA SER A 152 2.89 -19.07 -10.64
C SER A 152 3.06 -19.12 -9.11
N ALA A 153 3.99 -18.36 -8.53
CA ALA A 153 4.15 -18.28 -7.08
C ALA A 153 2.93 -17.63 -6.40
N PHE A 154 2.38 -16.58 -7.02
CA PHE A 154 1.13 -15.96 -6.57
C PHE A 154 -0.04 -16.93 -6.61
N THR A 155 -0.18 -17.67 -7.71
CA THR A 155 -1.21 -18.72 -7.88
C THR A 155 -1.10 -19.79 -6.80
N ARG A 156 0.12 -20.30 -6.52
CA ARG A 156 0.34 -21.28 -5.44
C ARG A 156 -0.05 -20.76 -4.06
N ALA A 157 0.11 -19.46 -3.81
CA ALA A 157 -0.31 -18.86 -2.54
C ALA A 157 -1.84 -18.82 -2.44
N LEU A 158 -2.54 -18.45 -3.52
CA LEU A 158 -4.01 -18.47 -3.58
C LEU A 158 -4.58 -19.89 -3.46
N GLN A 159 -3.89 -20.89 -4.03
CA GLN A 159 -4.30 -22.31 -3.96
C GLN A 159 -4.35 -22.87 -2.54
N LYS A 160 -3.69 -22.22 -1.57
CA LYS A 160 -3.86 -22.57 -0.15
C LYS A 160 -5.27 -22.27 0.38
N LEU A 161 -5.97 -21.33 -0.25
CA LEU A 161 -7.34 -20.94 0.07
C LEU A 161 -8.36 -21.55 -0.90
N MET A 162 -7.99 -21.67 -2.18
CA MET A 162 -8.85 -22.18 -3.24
C MET A 162 -8.06 -23.12 -4.17
N PRO A 163 -7.93 -24.43 -3.84
CA PRO A 163 -7.08 -25.37 -4.59
C PRO A 163 -7.43 -25.54 -6.06
N GLU A 164 -8.69 -25.29 -6.44
CA GLU A 164 -9.21 -25.48 -7.80
C GLU A 164 -8.72 -24.42 -8.81
N ILE A 165 -8.20 -23.28 -8.32
CA ILE A 165 -7.76 -22.19 -9.19
C ILE A 165 -6.48 -22.56 -9.95
N ARG A 166 -6.40 -22.13 -11.20
CA ARG A 166 -5.22 -22.27 -12.07
C ARG A 166 -4.65 -20.91 -12.43
N GLU A 167 -3.40 -20.89 -12.88
CA GLU A 167 -2.74 -19.67 -13.32
C GLU A 167 -3.45 -19.01 -14.51
N SER A 168 -4.07 -19.81 -15.38
CA SER A 168 -4.90 -19.34 -16.50
C SER A 168 -6.16 -18.61 -16.07
N ASP A 169 -6.64 -18.87 -14.86
CA ASP A 169 -7.86 -18.28 -14.32
C ASP A 169 -7.62 -16.87 -13.75
N LEU A 170 -6.36 -16.41 -13.71
CA LEU A 170 -5.95 -15.11 -13.16
C LEU A 170 -5.64 -14.12 -14.27
N VAL A 171 -6.39 -13.03 -14.31
CA VAL A 171 -6.18 -11.89 -15.22
C VAL A 171 -5.46 -10.77 -14.46
N PRO A 172 -4.39 -10.16 -14.99
CA PRO A 172 -3.72 -9.05 -14.31
C PRO A 172 -4.70 -7.93 -13.99
N ALA A 173 -4.64 -7.41 -12.76
CA ALA A 173 -5.44 -6.28 -12.32
C ALA A 173 -4.54 -5.13 -11.86
N GLY A 174 -5.15 -4.10 -11.29
CA GLY A 174 -4.43 -2.94 -10.78
C GLY A 174 -3.56 -3.25 -9.57
N ALA A 175 -2.95 -2.19 -9.02
CA ALA A 175 -2.27 -2.24 -7.75
C ALA A 175 -2.76 -1.11 -6.85
N GLY A 176 -2.70 -1.34 -5.54
CA GLY A 176 -2.87 -0.30 -4.53
C GLY A 176 -1.55 -0.05 -3.82
N VAL A 177 -1.33 1.17 -3.31
CA VAL A 177 -0.21 1.45 -2.41
C VAL A 177 -0.76 1.83 -1.05
N ARG A 178 -0.36 1.07 -0.03
CA ARG A 178 -0.75 1.26 1.37
C ARG A 178 0.23 2.21 2.04
N ALA A 179 -0.32 3.23 2.71
CA ALA A 179 0.41 4.09 3.64
C ALA A 179 0.62 3.34 4.97
N GLN A 180 1.76 2.70 5.15
CA GLN A 180 2.07 2.00 6.40
C GLN A 180 2.83 2.94 7.34
N ALA A 181 2.24 3.28 8.48
CA ALA A 181 2.97 3.95 9.56
C ALA A 181 3.97 2.98 10.19
N VAL A 182 5.24 3.41 10.28
CA VAL A 182 6.35 2.65 10.86
C VAL A 182 7.08 3.56 11.84
N ASP A 183 7.42 3.02 13.01
CA ASP A 183 8.08 3.70 14.14
C ASP A 183 9.53 3.28 14.37
#